data_AF-W7D2G2-F1
#
_entry.id   AF-W7D2G2-F1
#
_cell.length_a   1.000
_cell.length_b   1.000
_cell.length_c   1.000
_cell.angle_alpha   90.00
_cell.angle_beta   90.00
_cell.angle_gamma   90.00
#
_symmetry.space_group_name_H-M   'P 1'
#
loop_
_entity.id
_entity.type
_entity.pdbx_description
1 polymer ?
#
loop_
_entity_poly.entity_id
_entity_poly.type
_entity_poly.pdbx_seq_one_letter_code
_entity_poly.pdbx_strand_id
1 'polypeptide(L)'
;MRFSERLYEENREVWQKSKDHPFVRQLVDGSLDKASFRYYLLQDHYYLTHYVKVIALGIVCAKDNAAMTELSKSLISLEASELAMREKFYPFVGISEADLVDIEPSPAAYHYMSHLYRTAGTRELGRVRGGDFAMLLAVSGNR
;
A
#
# COMPACT_ATOMS: atom_id res chain seq x y z
N MET A 1 -15.19 20.70 12.62
CA MET A 1 -14.18 19.67 12.30
C MET A 1 -14.77 18.62 11.36
N ARG A 2 -14.23 18.51 10.14
CA ARG A 2 -14.58 17.50 9.14
C ARG A 2 -14.25 16.09 9.67
N PHE A 3 -14.89 15.06 9.13
CA PHE A 3 -14.62 13.67 9.55
C PHE A 3 -13.15 13.28 9.36
N SER A 4 -12.54 13.68 8.24
CA SER A 4 -11.12 13.45 7.95
C SER A 4 -10.17 14.10 8.96
N GLU A 5 -10.52 15.30 9.44
CA GLU A 5 -9.75 16.02 10.46
C GLU A 5 -9.78 15.27 11.80
N ARG A 6 -10.95 14.72 12.18
CA ARG A 6 -11.07 13.91 13.40
C ARG A 6 -10.21 12.65 13.35
N LEU A 7 -10.30 11.89 12.24
CA LEU A 7 -9.50 10.68 12.07
C LEU A 7 -8.00 10.98 12.08
N TYR A 8 -7.59 12.10 11.47
CA TYR A 8 -6.20 12.53 11.50
C TYR A 8 -5.74 12.86 12.92
N GLU A 9 -6.53 13.61 13.69
CA GLU A 9 -6.19 13.94 15.09
C GLU A 9 -6.09 12.69 15.96
N GLU A 10 -7.03 11.76 15.83
CA GLU A 10 -7.05 10.49 16.59
C GLU A 10 -5.84 9.60 16.28
N ASN A 11 -5.29 9.67 15.06
CA ASN A 11 -4.18 8.82 14.61
C ASN A 11 -2.85 9.58 14.47
N ARG A 12 -2.78 10.83 14.94
CA ARG A 12 -1.64 11.73 14.71
C ARG A 12 -0.32 11.15 15.21
N GLU A 13 -0.32 10.48 16.36
CA GLU A 13 0.89 9.87 16.92
C GLU A 13 1.43 8.74 16.05
N VAL A 14 0.55 7.84 15.59
CA VAL A 14 0.92 6.73 14.71
C VAL A 14 1.41 7.28 13.38
N TRP A 15 0.72 8.27 12.83
CA TRP A 15 1.14 8.98 11.62
C TRP A 15 2.54 9.58 11.75
N GLN A 16 2.83 10.25 12.87
CA GLN A 16 4.13 10.84 13.11
C GLN A 16 5.23 9.77 13.23
N LYS A 17 4.96 8.68 13.96
CA LYS A 17 5.88 7.53 14.06
C LYS A 17 6.19 6.90 12.71
N SER A 18 5.22 6.79 11.81
CA SER A 18 5.45 6.28 10.46
C SER A 18 6.40 7.17 9.65
N LYS A 19 6.27 8.49 9.74
CA LYS A 19 7.19 9.44 9.07
C LYS A 19 8.60 9.40 9.67
N ASP A 20 8.68 9.22 10.98
CA ASP A 20 9.94 9.17 11.72
C ASP A 20 10.61 7.79 11.69
N HIS A 21 10.01 6.83 10.98
CA HIS A 21 10.52 5.48 10.89
C HIS A 21 11.91 5.46 10.21
N PRO A 22 12.91 4.73 10.73
CA PRO A 22 14.26 4.70 10.18
C PRO A 22 14.31 4.39 8.68
N PHE A 23 13.45 3.48 8.21
CA PHE A 23 13.35 3.16 6.78
C PHE A 23 13.01 4.39 5.93
N VAL A 24 12.04 5.22 6.35
CA VAL A 24 11.64 6.43 5.60
C VAL A 24 12.75 7.45 5.58
N ARG A 25 13.40 7.66 6.73
CA ARG A 25 14.52 8.59 6.84
C ARG A 25 15.66 8.16 5.92
N GLN A 26 16.03 6.88 5.98
CA GLN A 26 17.08 6.29 5.13
C GLN A 26 16.73 6.30 3.64
N LEU A 27 15.45 6.17 3.30
CA LEU A 27 15.00 6.28 1.91
C LEU A 27 15.12 7.72 1.39
N VAL A 28 14.79 8.72 2.23
CA VAL A 28 14.86 10.15 1.88
C VAL A 28 16.30 10.64 1.80
N ASP A 29 17.16 10.22 2.73
CA ASP A 29 18.58 10.62 2.76
C ASP A 29 19.47 9.80 1.80
N GLY A 30 18.94 8.72 1.23
CA GLY A 30 19.63 7.84 0.27
C GLY A 30 20.62 6.86 0.90
N SER A 31 20.64 6.73 2.23
CA SER A 31 21.51 5.79 2.96
C SER A 31 20.93 4.39 3.10
N LEU A 32 19.68 4.17 2.66
CA LEU A 32 19.03 2.86 2.71
C LEU A 32 19.83 1.81 1.94
N ASP A 33 20.09 0.67 2.59
CA ASP A 33 20.81 -0.41 1.93
C ASP A 33 19.97 -1.05 0.81
N LYS A 34 20.68 -1.51 -0.21
CA LYS A 34 20.07 -2.07 -1.42
C LYS A 34 19.20 -3.31 -1.15
N ALA A 35 19.56 -4.13 -0.15
CA ALA A 35 18.82 -5.34 0.17
C ALA A 35 17.48 -5.03 0.86
N SER A 36 17.48 -4.08 1.80
CA SER A 36 16.25 -3.56 2.43
C SER A 36 15.34 -2.90 1.41
N PHE A 37 15.90 -2.12 0.48
CA PHE A 37 15.10 -1.51 -0.59
C PHE A 37 14.53 -2.57 -1.56
N ARG A 38 15.31 -3.59 -1.91
CA ARG A 38 14.83 -4.73 -2.71
C ARG A 38 13.69 -5.46 -1.99
N TYR A 39 13.85 -5.76 -0.71
CA TYR A 39 12.83 -6.41 0.09
C TYR A 39 11.54 -5.59 0.14
N TYR A 40 11.65 -4.28 0.38
CA TYR A 40 10.53 -3.36 0.32
C TYR A 40 9.77 -3.44 -1.00
N LEU A 41 10.46 -3.37 -2.15
CA LEU A 41 9.83 -3.39 -3.47
C LEU A 41 9.10 -4.71 -3.76
N LEU A 42 9.58 -5.85 -3.27
CA LEU A 42 8.87 -7.11 -3.39
C LEU A 42 7.58 -7.13 -2.56
N GLN A 43 7.67 -6.70 -1.29
CA GLN A 43 6.49 -6.59 -0.44
C GLN A 43 5.48 -5.56 -0.99
N ASP A 44 5.99 -4.51 -1.64
CA ASP A 44 5.18 -3.50 -2.32
C ASP A 44 4.44 -4.05 -3.53
N HIS A 45 5.10 -4.86 -4.35
CA HIS A 45 4.46 -5.57 -5.45
C HIS A 45 3.34 -6.52 -4.97
N TYR A 46 3.59 -7.30 -3.91
CA TYR A 46 2.57 -8.16 -3.30
C TYR A 46 1.35 -7.35 -2.85
N TYR A 47 1.58 -6.26 -2.11
CA TYR A 47 0.52 -5.38 -1.64
C TYR A 47 -0.30 -4.80 -2.80
N LEU A 48 0.34 -4.20 -3.81
CA LEU A 48 -0.34 -3.56 -4.94
C LEU A 48 -1.18 -4.56 -5.74
N THR A 49 -0.64 -5.76 -5.98
CA THR A 49 -1.35 -6.85 -6.66
C THR A 49 -2.66 -7.21 -5.96
N HIS A 50 -2.68 -7.17 -4.63
CA HIS A 50 -3.88 -7.42 -3.86
C HIS A 50 -4.75 -6.16 -3.66
N TYR A 51 -4.16 -4.98 -3.59
CA TYR A 51 -4.87 -3.71 -3.35
C TYR A 51 -5.75 -3.34 -4.54
N VAL A 52 -5.28 -3.59 -5.78
CA VAL A 52 -6.09 -3.46 -7.00
C VAL A 52 -7.39 -4.27 -6.91
N LYS A 53 -7.33 -5.50 -6.38
CA LYS A 53 -8.52 -6.36 -6.20
C LYS A 53 -9.47 -5.78 -5.14
N VAL A 54 -8.94 -5.20 -4.07
CA VAL A 54 -9.74 -4.53 -3.03
C VAL A 54 -10.49 -3.32 -3.62
N ILE A 55 -9.82 -2.49 -4.42
CA ILE A 55 -10.45 -1.34 -5.08
C ILE A 55 -11.50 -1.81 -6.08
N ALA A 56 -11.23 -2.87 -6.84
CA ALA A 56 -12.20 -3.47 -7.76
C ALA A 56 -13.47 -3.95 -7.02
N LEU A 57 -13.34 -4.57 -5.84
CA LEU A 57 -14.49 -4.89 -4.99
C LEU A 57 -15.25 -3.64 -4.53
N GLY A 58 -14.51 -2.57 -4.23
CA GLY A 58 -15.09 -1.25 -3.94
C GLY A 58 -15.93 -0.69 -5.09
N ILE A 59 -15.47 -0.82 -6.34
CA ILE A 59 -16.19 -0.40 -7.54
C ILE A 59 -17.51 -1.19 -7.66
N VAL A 60 -17.47 -2.51 -7.49
CA VAL A 60 -18.67 -3.36 -7.55
C VAL A 60 -19.70 -2.99 -6.48
N CYS A 61 -19.26 -2.53 -5.31
CA CYS A 61 -20.15 -2.14 -4.21
C CYS A 61 -20.63 -0.69 -4.27
N ALA A 62 -20.09 0.13 -5.19
CA ALA A 62 -20.33 1.56 -5.22
C ALA A 62 -21.81 1.88 -5.42
N LYS A 63 -22.31 2.90 -4.70
CA LYS A 63 -23.73 3.27 -4.71
C LYS A 63 -24.13 4.14 -5.90
N ASP A 64 -23.17 4.80 -6.53
CA ASP A 64 -23.38 5.72 -7.64
C ASP A 64 -22.21 5.68 -8.63
N ASN A 65 -22.51 6.12 -9.86
CA ASN A 65 -21.54 6.11 -10.96
C ASN A 65 -20.36 7.04 -10.70
N ALA A 66 -20.53 8.13 -9.94
CA ALA A 66 -19.43 9.04 -9.65
C ALA A 66 -18.38 8.35 -8.76
N ALA A 67 -18.81 7.64 -7.72
CA ALA A 67 -17.94 6.83 -6.87
C ALA A 67 -17.24 5.71 -7.66
N MET A 68 -17.94 5.05 -8.59
CA MET A 68 -17.32 4.06 -9.49
C MET A 68 -16.23 4.71 -10.35
N THR A 69 -16.53 5.83 -11.00
CA THR A 69 -15.57 6.54 -11.87
C THR A 69 -14.32 6.97 -11.10
N GLU A 70 -14.47 7.51 -9.89
CA GLU A 70 -13.32 7.91 -9.08
C GLU A 70 -12.45 6.72 -8.68
N LEU A 71 -13.05 5.60 -8.25
CA LEU A 71 -12.30 4.38 -7.91
C LEU A 71 -11.60 3.78 -9.14
N SER A 72 -12.23 3.81 -10.32
CA SER A 72 -11.61 3.37 -11.57
C SER A 72 -10.42 4.24 -11.97
N LYS A 73 -10.48 5.56 -11.75
CA LYS A 73 -9.33 6.46 -11.97
C LYS A 73 -8.18 6.11 -11.02
N SER A 74 -8.48 5.80 -9.76
CA SER A 74 -7.45 5.36 -8.80
C SER A 74 -6.74 4.09 -9.25
N LEU A 75 -7.46 3.11 -9.80
CA LEU A 75 -6.84 1.90 -10.36
C LEU A 75 -5.84 2.20 -11.48
N ILE A 76 -6.24 3.03 -12.44
CA ILE A 76 -5.37 3.42 -13.57
C ILE A 76 -4.13 4.16 -13.07
N SER A 77 -4.30 5.06 -12.09
CA SER A 77 -3.19 5.79 -11.50
C SER A 77 -2.21 4.87 -10.75
N LEU A 78 -2.72 3.84 -10.08
CA LEU A 78 -1.89 2.87 -9.37
C LEU A 78 -1.06 2.02 -10.34
N GLU A 79 -1.67 1.51 -11.41
CA GLU A 79 -0.97 0.73 -12.44
C GLU A 79 0.15 1.54 -13.10
N ALA A 80 -0.14 2.80 -13.47
CA ALA A 80 0.87 3.69 -14.05
C ALA A 80 2.04 3.96 -13.08
N SER A 81 1.74 4.12 -11.78
CA SER A 81 2.77 4.35 -10.75
C SER A 81 3.63 3.11 -10.54
N GLU A 82 3.01 1.92 -10.53
CA GLU A 82 3.73 0.65 -10.40
C GLU A 82 4.66 0.41 -11.58
N LEU A 83 4.19 0.66 -12.80
CA LEU A 83 5.02 0.52 -14.01
C LEU A 83 6.25 1.43 -13.95
N ALA A 84 6.07 2.69 -13.54
CA ALA A 84 7.17 3.63 -13.37
C ALA A 84 8.19 3.16 -12.32
N MET A 85 7.72 2.56 -11.21
CA MET A 85 8.59 1.99 -10.17
C MET A 85 9.36 0.78 -10.69
N ARG A 86 8.70 -0.10 -11.45
CA ARG A 86 9.29 -1.28 -12.09
C ARG A 86 10.41 -0.88 -13.04
N GLU A 87 10.14 0.01 -13.98
CA GLU A 87 11.11 0.45 -15.00
C GLU A 87 12.34 1.12 -14.37
N LYS A 88 12.12 1.95 -13.35
CA LYS A 88 13.19 2.76 -12.75
C LYS A 88 14.03 2.00 -11.73
N PHE A 89 13.42 1.21 -10.86
CA PHE A 89 14.09 0.68 -9.68
C PHE A 89 14.40 -0.81 -9.74
N TYR A 90 13.61 -1.63 -10.45
CA TYR A 90 13.83 -3.09 -10.46
C TYR A 90 15.19 -3.48 -11.06
N PRO A 91 15.63 -2.87 -12.19
CA PRO A 91 16.98 -3.12 -12.71
C PRO A 91 18.07 -2.68 -11.73
N PHE A 92 17.85 -1.56 -11.02
CA PHE A 92 18.81 -1.04 -10.04
C PHE A 92 19.00 -2.02 -8.88
N VAL A 93 17.91 -2.60 -8.34
CA VAL A 93 17.98 -3.55 -7.21
C VAL A 93 18.18 -5.01 -7.62
N GLY A 94 18.13 -5.33 -8.91
CA GLY A 94 18.27 -6.70 -9.42
C GLY A 94 17.04 -7.56 -9.14
N ILE A 95 15.83 -7.01 -9.29
CA ILE A 95 14.59 -7.77 -9.26
C ILE A 95 14.30 -8.26 -10.67
N SER A 96 14.08 -9.56 -10.82
CA SER A 96 13.65 -10.23 -12.05
C SER A 96 12.16 -10.55 -12.01
N GLU A 97 11.56 -10.88 -13.16
CA GLU A 97 10.17 -11.34 -13.19
C GLU A 97 9.94 -12.64 -12.39
N ALA A 98 10.95 -13.51 -12.33
CA ALA A 98 10.88 -14.74 -11.55
C ALA A 98 10.75 -14.47 -10.04
N ASP A 99 11.34 -13.39 -9.54
CA ASP A 99 11.22 -12.96 -8.14
C ASP A 99 9.80 -12.51 -7.78
N LEU A 100 8.95 -12.22 -8.78
CA LEU A 100 7.61 -11.68 -8.58
C LEU A 100 6.52 -12.75 -8.53
N VAL A 101 6.83 -13.96 -8.97
CA VAL A 101 5.86 -15.07 -9.04
C VAL A 101 5.62 -15.71 -7.67
N ASP A 102 6.66 -15.81 -6.84
CA ASP A 102 6.62 -16.51 -5.55
C ASP A 102 7.10 -15.61 -4.41
N ILE A 103 6.44 -14.46 -4.26
CA ILE A 103 6.72 -13.54 -3.15
C ILE A 103 6.07 -14.08 -1.88
N GLU A 104 6.89 -14.45 -0.90
CA GLU A 104 6.42 -14.70 0.46
C GLU A 104 6.10 -13.36 1.15
N PRO A 105 4.83 -13.09 1.49
CA PRO A 105 4.47 -11.84 2.11
C PRO A 105 4.95 -11.79 3.56
N SER A 106 5.38 -10.62 4.00
CA SER A 106 5.65 -10.38 5.42
C SER A 106 4.34 -10.56 6.22
N PRO A 107 4.41 -10.99 7.49
CA PRO A 107 3.21 -11.11 8.33
C PRO A 107 2.40 -9.82 8.36
N ALA A 108 3.08 -8.67 8.39
CA ALA A 108 2.42 -7.38 8.39
C ALA A 108 1.72 -7.05 7.05
N ALA A 109 2.36 -7.33 5.91
CA ALA A 109 1.72 -7.16 4.59
C ALA A 109 0.50 -8.08 4.45
N TYR A 110 0.63 -9.34 4.86
CA TYR A 110 -0.46 -10.31 4.86
C TYR A 110 -1.63 -9.90 5.77
N HIS A 111 -1.35 -9.48 7.01
CA HIS A 111 -2.37 -9.05 7.96
C HIS A 111 -3.08 -7.79 7.47
N TYR A 112 -2.35 -6.85 6.88
CA TYR A 112 -2.93 -5.64 6.33
C TYR A 112 -3.88 -5.93 5.18
N MET A 113 -3.43 -6.72 4.19
CA MET A 113 -4.30 -7.11 3.08
C MET A 113 -5.50 -7.91 3.54
N SER A 114 -5.32 -8.85 4.46
CA SER A 114 -6.42 -9.61 5.06
C SER A 114 -7.44 -8.71 5.76
N HIS A 115 -7.00 -7.65 6.43
CA HIS A 115 -7.88 -6.64 7.00
C HIS A 115 -8.65 -5.89 5.91
N LEU A 116 -7.98 -5.41 4.87
CA LEU A 116 -8.61 -4.68 3.75
C LEU A 116 -9.64 -5.52 3.00
N TYR A 117 -9.35 -6.79 2.72
CA TYR A 117 -10.32 -7.71 2.10
C TYR A 117 -11.56 -7.92 2.96
N ARG A 118 -11.39 -8.11 4.28
CA ARG A 118 -12.54 -8.25 5.20
C ARG A 118 -13.38 -6.99 5.24
N THR A 119 -12.73 -5.83 5.31
CA THR A 119 -13.42 -4.53 5.29
C THR A 119 -14.18 -4.33 3.98
N ALA A 120 -13.58 -4.63 2.83
CA ALA A 120 -14.26 -4.57 1.54
C ALA A 120 -15.43 -5.56 1.45
N GLY A 121 -15.26 -6.79 1.97
CA GLY A 121 -16.29 -7.83 1.99
C GLY A 121 -17.54 -7.48 2.82
N THR A 122 -17.41 -6.61 3.83
CA THR A 122 -18.55 -6.13 4.64
C THR A 122 -19.44 -5.14 3.89
N ARG A 123 -19.09 -4.73 2.66
CA ARG A 123 -19.82 -3.77 1.80
C ARG A 123 -20.02 -2.38 2.40
N GLU A 124 -19.36 -2.05 3.51
CA GLU A 124 -19.30 -0.70 4.07
C GLU A 124 -18.18 0.10 3.38
N LEU A 125 -18.47 0.67 2.21
CA LEU A 125 -17.54 1.55 1.47
C LEU A 125 -16.95 2.70 2.29
N GLY A 126 -17.64 3.14 3.36
CA GLY A 126 -17.17 4.18 4.26
C GLY A 126 -15.89 3.82 5.01
N ARG A 127 -15.54 2.54 5.15
CA ARG A 127 -14.31 2.08 5.81
C ARG A 127 -13.14 1.80 4.85
N VAL A 128 -13.41 1.56 3.56
CA VAL A 128 -12.37 1.22 2.57
C VAL A 128 -11.51 2.44 2.21
N ARG A 129 -12.02 3.66 2.36
CA ARG A 129 -11.27 4.91 2.12
C ARG A 129 -10.31 5.34 3.25
N GLY A 130 -10.20 4.55 4.32
CA GLY A 130 -9.35 4.85 5.48
C GLY A 130 -8.01 4.09 5.51
N GLY A 131 -7.69 3.33 4.47
CA GLY A 131 -6.59 2.36 4.46
C GLY A 131 -5.41 2.75 3.55
N ASP A 132 -4.89 3.96 3.65
CA ASP A 132 -3.71 4.37 2.86
C ASP A 132 -2.40 4.50 3.67
N PHE A 133 -2.37 4.11 4.95
CA PHE A 133 -1.20 4.42 5.82
C PHE A 133 -0.49 3.26 6.52
N ALA A 134 -0.95 2.00 6.41
CA ALA A 134 -0.37 0.92 7.21
C ALA A 134 0.87 0.24 6.60
N MET A 135 1.16 0.46 5.32
CA MET A 135 2.23 -0.25 4.61
C MET A 135 3.63 0.11 5.12
N LEU A 136 3.81 1.34 5.59
CA LEU A 136 5.06 1.82 6.18
C LEU A 136 5.44 1.11 7.50
N LEU A 137 4.47 0.53 8.21
CA LEU A 137 4.72 -0.28 9.40
C LEU A 137 5.03 -1.75 9.06
N ALA A 138 4.70 -2.21 7.85
CA ALA A 138 4.86 -3.61 7.46
C ALA A 138 6.29 -4.01 7.10
N VAL A 139 7.15 -3.02 6.89
CA VAL A 139 8.55 -3.19 6.43
C VAL A 139 9.52 -3.28 7.61
N SER A 140 9.06 -3.05 8.85
CA SER A 140 9.90 -3.08 10.06
C SER A 140 9.71 -4.31 10.95
N GLY A 141 8.74 -5.17 10.62
CA GLY A 141 8.35 -6.34 11.41
C GLY A 141 8.94 -7.66 10.92
N ASN A 142 10.27 -7.74 10.77
CA ASN A 142 11.06 -8.96 11.03
C ASN A 142 12.53 -8.66 10.73
N ARG A 143 13.30 -8.39 11.79
CA ARG A 143 14.67 -8.90 11.89
C ARG A 143 14.64 -10.10 12.82
#